data_AF-A0A3A5QIP8-F1
#
_entry.id   AF-A0A3A5QIP8-F1
#
_cell.length_a   1.000
_cell.length_b   1.000
_cell.length_c   1.000
_cell.angle_alpha   90.00
_cell.angle_beta   90.00
_cell.angle_gamma   90.00
#
_symmetry.space_group_name_H-M   'P 1'
#
loop_
_entity.id
_entity.type
_entity.pdbx_description
1 polymer ?
#
loop_
_entity_poly.entity_id
_entity_poly.type
_entity_poly.pdbx_seq_one_letter_code
_entity_poly.pdbx_strand_id
1 'polypeptide(L)'
;GMSSWMSRRGYSVKQAKADVVRDYYGGVEPSQPTTSSPSFTQIAPAMLSEEEFSLAGITITFNSGTTISVKRATPGGVIKMLRDYERKEGDPCIL
;
A
#
# COMPACT_ATOMS: atom_id res chain seq x y z
N GLY A 1 8.56 -20.55 22.30
CA GLY A 1 8.99 -19.16 22.05
C GLY A 1 10.36 -19.11 21.41
N MET A 2 10.69 -18.03 20.71
CA MET A 2 11.96 -17.81 20.00
C MET A 2 13.21 -18.12 20.84
N SER A 3 13.19 -17.78 22.13
CA SER A 3 14.29 -18.07 23.08
C SER A 3 14.61 -19.57 23.16
N SER A 4 13.61 -20.43 23.31
CA SER A 4 13.77 -21.89 23.37
C SER A 4 14.26 -22.50 22.05
N TRP A 5 13.94 -21.88 20.90
CA TRP A 5 14.41 -22.33 19.59
C TRP A 5 15.88 -21.98 19.38
N MET A 6 16.31 -20.78 19.79
CA MET A 6 17.71 -20.36 19.73
C MET A 6 18.60 -21.23 20.61
N SER A 7 18.19 -21.49 21.86
CA SER A 7 18.94 -22.35 22.79
C SER A 7 19.14 -23.77 22.26
N ARG A 8 18.12 -24.39 21.64
CA ARG A 8 18.24 -25.74 21.04
C ARG A 8 19.24 -25.81 19.90
N ARG A 9 19.47 -24.71 19.21
CA ARG A 9 20.43 -24.60 18.11
C ARG A 9 21.78 -24.05 18.54
N GLY A 10 22.01 -23.90 19.86
CA GLY A 10 23.27 -23.40 20.42
C GLY A 10 23.47 -21.89 20.25
N TYR A 11 22.47 -21.15 19.75
CA TYR A 11 22.58 -19.70 19.60
C TYR A 11 22.41 -19.01 20.95
N SER A 12 23.44 -18.26 21.36
CA SER A 12 23.46 -17.48 22.59
C SER A 12 23.82 -16.04 22.28
N VAL A 13 22.93 -15.11 22.65
CA VAL A 13 23.20 -13.67 22.53
C VAL A 13 24.43 -13.26 23.35
N LYS A 14 24.67 -13.92 24.50
CA LYS A 14 25.87 -13.66 25.31
C LYS A 14 27.14 -14.04 24.55
N GLN A 15 27.13 -15.18 23.87
CA GLN A 15 28.27 -15.63 23.08
C GLN A 15 28.48 -14.76 21.85
N ALA A 16 27.42 -14.49 21.09
CA ALA A 16 27.49 -13.62 19.92
C ALA A 16 28.00 -12.21 20.25
N LYS A 17 27.60 -11.65 21.41
CA LYS A 17 28.15 -10.38 21.89
C LYS A 17 29.64 -10.48 22.22
N ALA A 18 30.07 -11.55 22.90
CA ALA A 18 31.49 -11.75 23.22
C ALA A 18 32.35 -11.90 21.96
N ASP A 19 31.85 -12.60 20.94
CA ASP A 19 32.54 -12.77 19.66
C ASP A 19 32.66 -11.43 18.92
N VAL A 20 31.58 -10.63 18.87
CA VAL A 20 31.62 -9.28 18.29
C VAL A 20 32.62 -8.36 19.01
N VAL A 21 32.70 -8.41 20.34
CA VAL A 21 33.69 -7.60 21.09
C VAL A 21 35.12 -8.02 20.76
N ARG A 22 35.39 -9.33 20.64
CA ARG A 22 36.72 -9.82 20.24
C ARG A 22 37.07 -9.38 18.82
N ASP A 23 36.16 -9.59 17.88
CA ASP A 23 36.43 -9.38 16.45
C ASP A 23 36.52 -7.89 16.09
N TYR A 24 35.76 -7.03 16.77
CA TYR A 24 35.66 -5.60 16.43
C TYR A 24 36.50 -4.68 17.33
N TYR A 25 36.67 -5.03 18.61
CA TYR A 25 37.38 -4.20 19.61
C TYR A 25 38.64 -4.88 20.16
N GLY A 26 39.08 -6.01 19.58
CA GLY A 26 40.27 -6.71 20.04
C GLY A 26 40.17 -7.25 21.47
N GLY A 27 38.95 -7.47 21.98
CA GLY A 27 38.70 -7.95 23.35
C GLY A 27 38.65 -6.86 24.42
N VAL A 28 38.70 -5.58 24.03
CA VAL A 28 38.50 -4.44 24.95
C VAL A 28 37.00 -4.17 25.09
N GLU A 29 36.51 -3.96 26.33
CA GLU A 29 35.10 -3.71 26.57
C GLU A 29 34.65 -2.41 25.85
N PRO A 30 33.64 -2.45 24.96
CA PRO A 30 33.18 -1.25 24.27
C PRO A 30 32.51 -0.30 25.26
N SER A 31 32.83 1.00 25.16
CA SER A 31 32.08 2.05 25.87
C SER A 31 30.59 1.97 25.50
N GLN A 32 29.73 2.13 26.51
CA GLN A 32 28.28 1.97 26.43
C GLN A 32 27.70 2.66 25.18
N PRO A 33 27.09 1.91 24.24
CA PRO A 33 26.54 2.51 23.04
C PRO A 33 25.33 3.37 23.38
N THR A 34 25.38 4.65 23.01
CA THR A 34 24.21 5.53 23.00
C THR A 34 23.19 4.93 22.04
N THR A 35 22.09 4.45 22.60
CA THR A 35 20.99 3.82 21.87
C THR A 35 20.30 4.84 20.97
N SER A 36 20.77 5.00 19.72
CA SER A 36 19.94 5.59 18.67
C SER A 36 18.99 4.51 18.16
N SER A 37 17.73 4.59 18.55
CA SER A 37 16.67 3.75 18.00
C SER A 37 16.60 3.97 16.48
N PRO A 38 16.66 2.93 15.63
CA PRO A 38 16.41 3.11 14.21
C PRO A 38 14.94 3.52 14.04
N SER A 39 14.70 4.70 13.50
CA SER A 39 13.34 5.17 13.22
C SER A 39 12.75 4.34 12.08
N PHE A 40 11.62 3.68 12.32
CA PHE A 40 10.84 3.04 11.27
C PHE A 40 10.17 4.13 10.43
N THR A 41 10.51 4.21 9.14
CA THR A 41 9.86 5.16 8.22
C THR A 41 8.48 4.62 7.85
N GLN A 42 7.44 5.33 8.29
CA GLN A 42 6.07 5.02 7.90
C GLN A 42 5.88 5.35 6.41
N ILE A 43 5.57 4.34 5.60
CA ILE A 43 5.16 4.54 4.22
C ILE A 43 3.68 4.90 4.23
N ALA A 44 3.36 6.17 3.99
CA ALA A 44 1.99 6.62 3.79
C ALA A 44 1.62 6.44 2.30
N PRO A 45 0.45 5.87 1.98
CA PRO A 45 -0.03 5.84 0.60
C PRO A 45 -0.15 7.26 0.06
N ALA A 46 0.46 7.52 -1.11
CA ALA A 46 0.22 8.76 -1.83
C ALA A 46 -1.19 8.69 -2.42
N MET A 47 -2.09 9.54 -1.92
CA MET A 47 -3.41 9.74 -2.52
C MET A 47 -3.21 10.59 -3.78
N LEU A 48 -3.14 9.95 -4.94
CA LEU A 48 -3.12 10.63 -6.23
C LEU A 48 -4.47 11.32 -6.46
N SER A 49 -4.48 12.45 -7.18
CA SER A 49 -5.72 13.20 -7.39
C SER A 49 -6.66 12.46 -8.34
N GLU A 50 -7.97 12.73 -8.25
CA GLU A 50 -8.96 12.09 -9.12
C GLU A 50 -8.72 12.37 -10.61
N GLU A 51 -8.11 13.52 -10.95
CA GLU A 51 -7.72 13.84 -12.32
C GLU A 51 -6.71 12.84 -12.90
N GLU A 52 -5.83 12.24 -12.08
CA GLU A 52 -4.83 11.28 -12.54
C GLU A 52 -5.45 9.93 -12.93
N PHE A 53 -6.58 9.56 -12.32
CA PHE A 53 -7.33 8.35 -12.64
C PHE A 53 -8.45 8.55 -13.67
N SER A 54 -8.50 9.72 -14.31
CA SER A 54 -9.53 10.02 -15.29
C SER A 54 -9.37 9.18 -16.56
N LEU A 55 -10.47 8.55 -16.97
CA LEU A 55 -10.60 7.87 -18.26
C LEU A 55 -10.75 8.93 -19.35
N ALA A 56 -10.11 8.73 -20.51
CA ALA A 56 -10.19 9.64 -21.65
C ALA A 56 -10.64 8.90 -22.92
N GLY A 57 -11.49 9.55 -23.71
CA GLY A 57 -11.93 9.04 -25.01
C GLY A 57 -12.67 7.71 -24.96
N ILE A 58 -13.50 7.50 -23.93
CA ILE A 58 -14.27 6.26 -23.78
C ILE A 58 -15.60 6.33 -24.54
N THR A 59 -16.05 5.19 -25.06
CA THR A 59 -17.34 5.04 -25.71
C THR A 59 -18.09 3.88 -25.08
N ILE A 60 -19.35 4.11 -24.69
CA ILE A 60 -20.22 3.13 -24.07
C ILE A 60 -21.39 2.88 -25.03
N THR A 61 -21.59 1.62 -25.41
CA THR A 61 -22.69 1.21 -26.29
C THR A 61 -23.66 0.38 -25.46
N PHE A 62 -24.90 0.85 -25.35
CA PHE A 62 -25.97 0.16 -24.65
C PHE A 62 -26.64 -0.85 -25.58
N ASN A 63 -27.23 -1.89 -25.00
CA ASN A 63 -27.97 -2.92 -25.74
C ASN A 63 -29.13 -2.37 -26.58
N SER A 64 -29.67 -1.20 -26.21
CA SER A 64 -30.68 -0.44 -26.97
C SER A 64 -30.15 0.11 -28.31
N GLY A 65 -28.85 0.03 -28.56
CA GLY A 65 -28.16 0.66 -29.68
C GLY A 65 -27.73 2.09 -29.40
N THR A 66 -28.11 2.67 -28.25
CA THR A 66 -27.66 4.00 -27.83
C THR A 66 -26.16 3.99 -27.55
N THR A 67 -25.44 4.97 -28.09
CA THR A 67 -23.99 5.11 -27.90
C THR A 67 -23.66 6.46 -27.27
N ILE A 68 -22.89 6.45 -26.19
CA ILE A 68 -22.41 7.66 -25.51
C ILE A 68 -20.90 7.73 -25.62
N SER A 69 -20.38 8.84 -26.12
CA SER A 69 -18.94 9.11 -26.19
C SER A 69 -18.55 10.16 -25.16
N VAL A 70 -17.58 9.82 -24.32
CA VAL A 70 -17.14 10.65 -23.19
C VAL A 70 -15.67 11.02 -23.41
N LYS A 71 -15.42 12.32 -23.57
CA LYS A 71 -14.04 12.84 -23.76
C LYS A 71 -13.16 12.59 -22.54
N ARG A 72 -13.72 12.79 -21.34
CA ARG A 72 -13.04 12.55 -20.07
C ARG A 72 -14.05 12.30 -18.97
N ALA A 73 -13.80 11.33 -18.09
CA ALA A 73 -14.60 11.10 -16.88
C ALA A 73 -13.80 10.34 -15.83
N THR A 74 -14.14 10.55 -14.55
CA THR A 74 -13.62 9.70 -13.47
C THR A 74 -14.32 8.34 -13.52
N PRO A 75 -13.66 7.25 -13.08
CA PRO A 75 -14.30 5.93 -12.98
C PRO A 75 -15.59 5.96 -12.16
N GLY A 76 -15.60 6.71 -11.05
CA GLY A 76 -16.79 6.91 -10.23
C GLY A 76 -17.92 7.61 -10.98
N GLY A 77 -17.61 8.62 -11.80
CA GLY A 77 -18.59 9.30 -12.65
C GLY A 77 -19.22 8.37 -13.69
N VAL A 78 -18.42 7.50 -14.32
CA VAL A 78 -18.92 6.50 -15.27
C VAL A 78 -19.84 5.49 -14.58
N ILE A 79 -19.45 4.97 -13.43
CA ILE A 79 -20.27 4.03 -12.65
C ILE A 79 -21.61 4.67 -12.25
N LYS A 80 -21.59 5.92 -11.79
CA LYS A 80 -22.81 6.64 -11.44
C LYS A 80 -23.73 6.80 -12.65
N MET A 81 -23.18 7.24 -13.79
CA MET A 81 -23.94 7.38 -15.04
C MET A 81 -24.58 6.06 -15.48
N LEU A 82 -23.86 4.94 -15.39
CA LEU A 82 -24.41 3.62 -15.72
C LEU A 82 -25.57 3.22 -14.79
N ARG A 83 -25.47 3.53 -13.48
CA ARG A 83 -26.55 3.29 -12.52
C ARG A 83 -27.77 4.17 -12.79
N ASP A 84 -27.55 5.42 -13.17
CA ASP A 84 -28.63 6.34 -13.54
C ASP A 84 -29.32 5.88 -14.84
N TYR A 85 -28.58 5.23 -15.75
CA TYR A 85 -29.11 4.63 -16.98
C TYR A 85 -29.89 3.33 -16.73
N GLU A 86 -29.43 2.45 -15.83
CA GLU A 86 -30.10 1.18 -15.46
C GLU A 86 -31.40 1.36 -14.66
N ARG A 87 -31.92 2.59 -14.55
CA ARG A 87 -33.07 2.94 -13.70
C ARG A 87 -34.29 2.04 -13.92
N LYS A 88 -34.96 1.73 -12.81
CA LYS A 88 -36.17 0.90 -12.76
C LYS A 88 -37.36 1.62 -13.39
N GLU A 89 -38.28 0.83 -13.96
CA GLU A 89 -39.55 1.27 -14.56
C GLU A 89 -40.22 2.38 -13.72
N GLY A 90 -40.38 3.57 -14.32
CA GLY A 90 -41.18 4.67 -13.77
C GLY A 90 -40.47 6.00 -13.47
N ASP A 91 -39.13 6.06 -13.48
CA ASP A 91 -38.42 7.32 -13.22
C ASP A 91 -38.16 8.14 -14.51
N PRO A 92 -38.34 9.47 -14.50
CA PRO A 92 -38.08 10.32 -15.66
C PRO A 92 -36.58 10.37 -16.00
N CYS A 93 -36.28 10.17 -17.28
CA CYS A 93 -34.94 10.32 -17.83
C CYS A 93 -34.52 11.79 -17.79
N ILE A 94 -33.44 12.11 -17.06
CA ILE A 94 -32.77 13.40 -17.14
C ILE A 94 -31.42 13.14 -17.82
N LEU A 95 -31.41 13.28 -19.14
CA LEU A 95 -30.19 13.46 -19.93
C LEU A 95 -30.18 14.88 -20.48
#